data_AF-A0A7C1S9I6-F1
#
_entry.id   AF-A0A7C1S9I6-F1
#
_cell.length_a   1.000
_cell.length_b   1.000
_cell.length_c   1.000
_cell.angle_alpha   90.00
_cell.angle_beta   90.00
_cell.angle_gamma   90.00
#
_symmetry.space_group_name_H-M   'P 1'
#
loop_
_entity.id
_entity.type
_entity.pdbx_description
1 polymer ?
#
loop_
_entity_poly.entity_id
_entity_poly.type
_entity_poly.pdbx_seq_one_letter_code
_entity_poly.pdbx_strand_id
1 'polypeptide(L)'
;MKRYLQAKSINFLIGFLGLPLPKDFLEIRGKGQWFVQGKQLSPENIQKLKEDADLFSKSTIWKLLTDGSREVAYKGGVETSTNFDQVYVAKAVIYLVDTFRTILKNINNN
;
A
#
# COMPACT_ATOMS: atom_id res chain seq x y z
N MET A 1 7.33 -6.75 24.25
CA MET A 1 8.52 -6.89 23.36
C MET A 1 8.16 -7.01 21.88
N LYS A 2 7.36 -8.00 21.44
CA LYS A 2 6.96 -8.16 20.02
C LYS A 2 6.37 -6.91 19.36
N ARG A 3 5.43 -6.23 20.02
CA ARG A 3 4.80 -4.98 19.51
C ARG A 3 5.80 -3.82 19.36
N TYR A 4 6.82 -3.77 20.21
CA TYR A 4 7.86 -2.74 20.16
C TYR A 4 8.81 -2.96 18.99
N LEU A 5 9.24 -4.21 18.77
CA LEU A 5 10.06 -4.58 17.62
C LEU A 5 9.30 -4.37 16.30
N GLN A 6 8.03 -4.76 16.21
CA GLN A 6 7.19 -4.46 15.04
C GLN A 6 7.10 -2.95 14.76
N ALA A 7 6.83 -2.13 15.77
CA ALA A 7 6.78 -0.68 15.61
C ALA A 7 8.14 -0.10 15.15
N LYS A 8 9.25 -0.63 15.66
CA LYS A 8 10.61 -0.21 15.25
C LYS A 8 10.93 -0.65 13.82
N SER A 9 10.55 -1.85 13.41
CA SER A 9 10.74 -2.34 12.04
C SER A 9 9.89 -1.58 11.04
N ILE A 10 8.63 -1.25 11.39
CA ILE A 10 7.76 -0.40 10.58
C ILE A 10 8.36 1.00 10.45
N ASN A 11 8.80 1.61 11.56
CA ASN A 11 9.46 2.92 11.53
C ASN A 11 10.79 2.92 10.76
N PHE A 12 11.55 1.83 10.81
CA PHE A 12 12.76 1.65 10.01
C PHE A 12 12.44 1.57 8.51
N LEU A 13 11.43 0.80 8.12
CA LEU A 13 10.98 0.71 6.73
C LEU A 13 10.42 2.05 6.23
N ILE A 14 9.67 2.76 7.06
CA ILE A 14 9.15 4.11 6.76
C ILE A 14 10.30 5.10 6.54
N GLY A 15 11.29 5.12 7.46
CA GLY A 15 12.44 6.01 7.37
C GLY A 15 13.39 5.68 6.22
N PHE A 16 13.65 4.40 5.95
CA PHE A 16 14.56 3.96 4.89
C PHE A 16 13.99 4.20 3.49
N LEU A 17 12.68 3.98 3.32
CA LEU A 17 12.00 4.15 2.03
C LEU A 17 11.43 5.56 1.82
N GLY A 18 11.61 6.47 2.77
CA GLY A 18 11.05 7.82 2.72
C GLY A 18 9.51 7.83 2.66
N LEU A 19 8.86 6.84 3.29
CA LEU A 19 7.40 6.70 3.23
C LEU A 19 6.71 7.76 4.12
N PRO A 20 5.52 8.23 3.70
CA PRO A 20 4.73 9.19 4.47
C PRO A 20 4.39 8.68 5.88
N LEU A 21 4.28 9.60 6.85
CA LEU A 21 3.91 9.27 8.23
C LEU A 21 2.41 8.98 8.35
N PRO A 22 1.94 8.32 9.44
CA PRO A 22 0.52 8.03 9.67
C PRO A 22 -0.44 9.20 9.46
N LYS A 23 -0.03 10.40 9.87
CA LYS A 23 -0.79 11.64 9.74
C LYS A 23 -0.92 12.16 8.29
N ASP A 24 -0.05 11.70 7.40
CA ASP A 24 0.00 12.09 5.99
C ASP A 24 -0.90 11.19 5.13
N PHE A 25 -1.52 10.16 5.70
CA PHE A 25 -2.42 9.27 4.97
C PHE A 25 -3.79 9.89 4.72
N LEU A 26 -4.39 9.44 3.62
CA LEU A 26 -5.76 9.74 3.24
C LEU A 26 -6.74 8.97 4.13
N GLU A 27 -7.64 9.69 4.81
CA GLU A 27 -8.74 9.12 5.58
C GLU A 27 -10.07 9.31 4.84
N ILE A 28 -10.71 8.22 4.42
CA ILE A 28 -12.05 8.24 3.81
C ILE A 28 -13.07 7.86 4.89
N ARG A 29 -13.85 8.83 5.38
CA ARG A 29 -14.86 8.63 6.42
C ARG A 29 -16.28 8.43 5.88
N GLY A 30 -16.49 8.74 4.60
CA GLY A 30 -17.76 8.62 3.89
C GLY A 30 -17.69 9.24 2.48
N LYS A 31 -18.79 9.20 1.72
CA LYS A 31 -18.88 9.82 0.40
C LYS A 31 -18.59 11.33 0.48
N GLY A 32 -17.57 11.79 -0.25
CA GLY A 32 -17.12 13.18 -0.23
C GLY A 32 -16.46 13.66 1.08
N GLN A 33 -16.30 12.79 2.07
CA GLN A 33 -15.69 13.10 3.37
C GLN A 33 -14.29 12.52 3.47
N TRP A 34 -13.35 13.16 2.77
CA TRP A 34 -11.96 12.71 2.65
C TRP A 34 -11.06 13.69 3.37
N PHE A 35 -10.12 13.19 4.18
CA PHE A 35 -9.25 14.01 5.02
C PHE A 35 -7.79 13.65 4.81
N VAL A 36 -6.92 14.67 4.82
CA VAL A 36 -5.46 14.51 4.87
C VAL A 36 -4.95 15.44 5.97
N GLN A 37 -4.16 14.93 6.90
CA GLN A 37 -3.68 15.70 8.07
C GLN A 37 -4.82 16.40 8.84
N GLY A 38 -5.98 15.74 8.95
CA GLY A 38 -7.17 16.28 9.62
C GLY A 38 -7.93 17.38 8.85
N LYS A 39 -7.46 17.79 7.66
CA LYS A 39 -8.15 18.76 6.80
C LYS A 39 -9.00 18.05 5.77
N GLN A 40 -10.26 18.46 5.63
CA GLN A 40 -11.13 17.92 4.59
C GLN A 40 -10.66 18.41 3.21
N LEU A 41 -10.61 17.48 2.25
CA LEU A 41 -10.29 17.79 0.87
C LEU A 41 -11.49 18.42 0.16
N SER A 42 -11.21 19.35 -0.75
CA SER A 42 -12.24 19.93 -1.61
C SER A 42 -12.69 18.92 -2.68
N PRO A 43 -13.91 19.07 -3.24
CA PRO A 43 -14.40 18.19 -4.29
C PRO A 43 -13.46 18.07 -5.50
N GLU A 44 -12.80 19.15 -5.89
CA GLU A 44 -11.84 19.17 -7.01
C GLU A 44 -10.61 18.33 -6.70
N ASN A 45 -10.11 18.40 -5.46
CA ASN A 45 -8.97 17.59 -5.02
C ASN A 45 -9.34 16.11 -4.91
N ILE A 46 -10.56 15.79 -4.49
CA ILE A 46 -11.08 14.42 -4.46
C ILE A 46 -11.17 13.87 -5.89
N GLN A 47 -11.71 14.65 -6.83
CA GLN A 47 -11.81 14.25 -8.23
C GLN A 47 -10.42 14.02 -8.85
N LYS A 48 -9.47 14.92 -8.60
CA LYS A 48 -8.08 14.75 -9.05
C LYS A 48 -7.44 13.49 -8.48
N LEU A 49 -7.62 13.22 -7.18
CA LEU A 49 -7.11 11.98 -6.56
C LEU A 49 -7.71 10.72 -7.19
N LYS A 50 -8.98 10.74 -7.59
CA LYS A 50 -9.60 9.62 -8.31
C LYS A 50 -8.98 9.41 -9.68
N GLU A 51 -8.75 10.49 -10.42
CA GLU A 51 -8.10 10.45 -11.73
C GLU A 51 -6.67 9.93 -11.63
N ASP A 52 -5.89 10.44 -10.67
CA ASP A 52 -4.52 10.00 -10.41
C ASP A 52 -4.49 8.51 -10.00
N ALA A 53 -5.42 8.06 -9.15
CA ALA A 53 -5.53 6.66 -8.75
C ALA A 53 -5.92 5.73 -9.91
N ASP A 54 -6.84 6.16 -10.77
CA ASP A 54 -7.23 5.42 -11.98
C ASP A 54 -6.06 5.31 -12.96
N LEU A 55 -5.35 6.41 -13.24
CA LEU A 55 -4.14 6.42 -14.05
C LEU A 55 -3.06 5.48 -13.49
N PHE A 56 -2.81 5.55 -12.18
CA PHE A 56 -1.85 4.68 -11.52
C PHE A 56 -2.25 3.20 -11.64
N SER A 57 -3.53 2.87 -11.44
CA SER A 57 -4.04 1.49 -11.57
C SER A 57 -3.90 0.91 -12.97
N LYS A 58 -3.83 1.77 -14.00
CA LYS A 58 -3.62 1.40 -15.40
C LYS A 58 -2.15 1.42 -15.82
N SER A 59 -1.27 1.99 -14.99
CA SER A 59 0.14 2.19 -15.30
C SER A 59 0.91 0.87 -15.43
N THR A 60 1.99 0.90 -16.21
CA THR A 60 2.93 -0.22 -16.33
C THR A 60 3.59 -0.55 -14.99
N ILE A 61 3.83 0.45 -14.15
CA ILE A 61 4.44 0.28 -12.82
C ILE A 61 3.54 -0.60 -11.95
N TRP A 62 2.24 -0.33 -11.92
CA TRP A 62 1.30 -1.15 -11.15
C TRP A 62 1.25 -2.59 -11.67
N LYS A 63 1.23 -2.79 -12.99
CA LYS A 63 1.28 -4.13 -13.60
C LYS A 63 2.53 -4.89 -13.17
N LEU A 64 3.70 -4.26 -13.26
CA LEU A 64 4.98 -4.85 -12.82
C LEU A 64 4.98 -5.22 -11.33
N LEU A 65 4.43 -4.36 -10.47
CA LEU A 65 4.28 -4.64 -9.04
C LEU A 65 3.37 -5.85 -8.79
N THR A 66 2.23 -5.93 -9.49
CA THR A 66 1.31 -7.06 -9.33
C THR A 66 1.86 -8.36 -9.88
N ASP A 67 2.55 -8.33 -11.01
CA ASP A 67 3.13 -9.51 -11.63
C ASP A 67 4.34 -10.02 -10.84
N GLY A 68 5.23 -9.11 -10.41
CA GLY A 68 6.34 -9.44 -9.51
C GLY A 68 5.85 -10.00 -8.17
N SER A 69 4.78 -9.44 -7.59
CA SER A 69 4.18 -9.99 -6.37
C SER A 69 3.61 -11.39 -6.55
N ARG A 70 3.01 -11.70 -7.72
CA ARG A 70 2.54 -13.06 -8.04
C ARG A 70 3.71 -14.01 -8.24
N GLU A 71 4.75 -13.58 -8.93
CA GLU A 71 5.94 -14.40 -9.13
C GLU A 71 6.63 -14.75 -7.81
N VAL A 72 6.73 -13.79 -6.89
CA VAL A 72 7.22 -13.99 -5.52
C VAL A 72 6.30 -14.93 -4.71
N ALA A 73 5.00 -14.97 -5.00
CA ALA A 73 4.06 -15.88 -4.34
C ALA A 73 4.10 -17.33 -4.88
N TYR A 74 4.40 -17.52 -6.18
CA TYR A 74 4.23 -18.83 -6.86
C TYR A 74 5.53 -19.45 -7.38
N LYS A 75 6.51 -18.65 -7.84
CA LYS A 75 7.74 -19.15 -8.48
C LYS A 75 8.99 -19.00 -7.61
N GLY A 76 9.03 -17.99 -6.72
CA GLY A 76 10.20 -17.66 -5.90
C GLY A 76 10.00 -17.62 -4.38
N GLY A 77 8.79 -17.89 -3.85
CA GLY A 77 8.52 -17.72 -2.42
C GLY A 77 7.25 -18.40 -1.90
N VAL A 78 7.20 -18.50 -0.56
CA VAL A 78 6.20 -19.08 0.35
C VAL A 78 5.82 -20.56 0.16
N GLU A 79 5.46 -21.01 -1.03
CA GLU A 79 5.01 -22.40 -1.25
C GLU A 79 6.16 -23.39 -1.47
N THR A 80 7.30 -22.92 -2.01
CA THR A 80 8.44 -23.79 -2.40
C THR A 80 9.73 -23.53 -1.62
N SER A 81 9.82 -22.41 -0.89
CA SER A 81 11.06 -22.03 -0.20
C SER A 81 11.07 -22.51 1.26
N THR A 82 12.16 -23.20 1.64
CA THR A 82 12.46 -23.60 3.03
C THR A 82 13.21 -22.52 3.82
N ASN A 83 13.63 -21.43 3.16
CA ASN A 83 14.31 -20.31 3.80
C ASN A 83 13.28 -19.33 4.40
N PHE A 84 13.25 -19.26 5.72
CA PHE A 84 12.32 -18.46 6.50
C PHE A 84 12.34 -16.96 6.12
N ASP A 85 13.50 -16.40 5.82
CA ASP A 85 13.66 -14.98 5.49
C ASP A 85 13.03 -14.66 4.13
N GLN A 86 13.20 -15.54 3.14
CA GLN A 86 12.59 -15.39 1.81
C GLN A 86 11.07 -15.47 1.88
N VAL A 87 10.53 -16.38 2.71
CA VAL A 87 9.10 -16.50 2.96
C VAL A 87 8.55 -15.23 3.62
N TYR A 88 9.28 -14.65 4.57
CA TYR A 88 8.84 -13.45 5.26
C TYR A 88 8.85 -12.21 4.35
N VAL A 89 9.91 -12.03 3.55
CA VAL A 89 10.00 -10.95 2.55
C VAL A 89 8.90 -11.09 1.51
N ALA A 90 8.65 -12.31 1.02
CA ALA A 90 7.58 -12.59 0.06
C ALA A 90 6.20 -12.19 0.61
N LYS A 91 5.88 -12.59 1.84
CA LYS A 91 4.63 -12.21 2.52
C LYS A 91 4.51 -10.70 2.71
N ALA A 92 5.61 -10.00 3.01
CA ALA A 92 5.62 -8.55 3.15
C ALA A 92 5.31 -7.84 1.82
N VAL A 93 5.89 -8.31 0.71
CA VAL A 93 5.62 -7.77 -0.64
C VAL A 93 4.15 -8.01 -1.04
N ILE A 94 3.64 -9.23 -0.84
CA ILE A 94 2.24 -9.57 -1.14
C ILE A 94 1.28 -8.67 -0.33
N TYR A 95 1.51 -8.58 0.98
CA TYR A 95 0.71 -7.73 1.87
C TYR A 95 0.70 -6.26 1.42
N LEU A 96 1.85 -5.75 1.01
CA LEU A 96 1.98 -4.38 0.50
C LEU A 96 1.15 -4.18 -0.77
N VAL A 97 1.25 -5.08 -1.76
CA VAL A 97 0.46 -5.00 -3.00
C VAL A 97 -1.04 -5.12 -2.73
N ASP A 98 -1.48 -6.01 -1.85
CA ASP A 98 -2.90 -6.15 -1.49
C ASP A 98 -3.43 -4.92 -0.73
N THR A 99 -2.60 -4.30 0.11
CA THR A 99 -2.91 -3.04 0.78
C THR A 99 -3.14 -1.93 -0.25
N PHE A 100 -2.23 -1.76 -1.21
CA PHE A 100 -2.41 -0.79 -2.30
C PHE A 100 -3.67 -1.06 -3.12
N ARG A 101 -3.94 -2.33 -3.47
CA ARG A 101 -5.15 -2.71 -4.21
C ARG A 101 -6.42 -2.31 -3.45
N THR A 102 -6.43 -2.52 -2.13
CA THR A 102 -7.57 -2.16 -1.27
C THR A 102 -7.78 -0.65 -1.23
N ILE A 103 -6.69 0.13 -1.08
CA ILE A 103 -6.74 1.59 -1.08
C ILE A 103 -7.27 2.12 -2.41
N LEU A 104 -6.73 1.65 -3.55
CA LEU A 104 -7.19 2.06 -4.88
C LEU A 104 -8.67 1.75 -5.10
N LYS A 105 -9.12 0.56 -4.67
CA LYS A 105 -10.53 0.18 -4.73
C LYS A 105 -11.41 1.10 -3.86
N ASN A 106 -10.94 1.50 -2.68
CA ASN A 106 -11.69 2.39 -1.80
C ASN A 106 -11.80 3.80 -2.37
N ILE A 107 -10.74 4.32 -3.00
CA ILE A 107 -10.73 5.62 -3.68
C ILE A 107 -11.71 5.62 -4.86
N ASN A 108 -11.73 4.55 -5.67
CA ASN A 108 -12.58 4.49 -6.86
C ASN A 108 -14.07 4.27 -6.55
N ASN A 109 -14.42 3.71 -5.38
CA ASN A 109 -15.79 3.37 -5.01
C ASN A 109 -16.49 4.41 -4.09
N ASN A 110 -15.75 5.35 -3.49
CA ASN A 110 -16.29 6.42 -2.64
C ASN A 110 -16.26 7.76 -3.36
#